data_AF-A0A6P0YLI5-F1
#
_entry.id   AF-A0A6P0YLI5-F1
#
_cell.length_a   1.000
_cell.length_b   1.000
_cell.length_c   1.000
_cell.angle_alpha   90.00
_cell.angle_beta   90.00
_cell.angle_gamma   90.00
#
_symmetry.space_group_name_H-M   'P 1'
#
loop_
_entity.id
_entity.type
_entity.pdbx_description
1 polymer ?
#
loop_
_entity_poly.entity_id
_entity_poly.type
_entity_poly.pdbx_seq_one_letter_code
_entity_poly.pdbx_strand_id
1 'polypeptide(L)'
;RKVVESARRAGVTKQLRWVRISDEIELLDAPGVIPSRIKNPEDAIKLAICEDIGDAAYDNQLIAANLIDLLISLEGDSNGFVSASCLEFRYGLKVNNYTGEGYLHEVANQIHQGDIERTSRRILDDFRKGLLGQISLELPLT
;
A
#
# COMPACT_ATOMS: atom_id res chain seq x y z
N ARG A 1 25.01 -12.17 -21.43
CA ARG A 1 24.08 -12.55 -20.33
C ARG A 1 24.57 -13.88 -19.75
N LYS A 2 25.24 -13.88 -18.60
CA LYS A 2 25.57 -15.13 -17.88
C LYS A 2 24.26 -15.61 -17.24
N VAL A 3 23.62 -16.60 -17.85
CA VAL A 3 22.36 -17.14 -17.37
C VAL A 3 22.68 -18.12 -16.25
N VAL A 4 22.13 -17.88 -15.07
CA VAL A 4 22.26 -18.80 -13.93
C VAL A 4 21.46 -20.06 -14.23
N GLU A 5 22.06 -21.22 -13.98
CA GLU A 5 21.42 -22.52 -14.16
C GLU A 5 20.16 -22.61 -13.29
N SER A 6 18.99 -22.73 -13.92
CA SER A 6 17.70 -22.84 -13.24
C SER A 6 17.15 -24.25 -13.41
N ALA A 7 17.13 -25.03 -12.33
CA ALA A 7 16.48 -26.34 -12.31
C ALA A 7 15.02 -26.19 -11.83
N ARG A 8 14.05 -26.47 -12.72
CA ARG A 8 12.61 -26.49 -12.40
C ARG A 8 12.16 -27.92 -12.06
N ARG A 9 12.82 -28.59 -11.10
CA ARG A 9 12.44 -29.93 -10.62
C ARG A 9 11.88 -29.83 -9.21
N ALA A 10 10.67 -30.35 -8.99
CA ALA A 10 10.07 -30.40 -7.67
C ALA A 10 10.94 -31.23 -6.71
N GLY A 11 11.07 -30.78 -5.45
CA GLY A 11 11.86 -31.47 -4.42
C GLY A 11 13.35 -31.16 -4.41
N VAL A 12 13.85 -30.26 -5.28
CA VAL A 12 15.24 -29.82 -5.27
C VAL A 12 15.32 -28.40 -4.70
N THR A 13 15.95 -28.24 -3.53
CA THR A 13 16.27 -26.93 -2.98
C THR A 13 17.46 -26.33 -3.73
N LYS A 14 17.34 -25.08 -4.18
CA LYS A 14 18.44 -24.38 -4.83
C LYS A 14 19.53 -24.06 -3.80
N GLN A 15 20.79 -24.25 -4.18
CA GLN A 15 21.92 -23.73 -3.42
C GLN A 15 22.07 -22.23 -3.68
N LEU A 16 22.47 -21.48 -2.65
CA LEU A 16 22.78 -20.06 -2.76
C LEU A 16 23.98 -19.83 -3.68
N ARG A 17 23.93 -18.78 -4.51
CA ARG A 17 24.98 -18.43 -5.47
C ARG A 17 25.25 -16.93 -5.42
N TRP A 18 26.52 -16.55 -5.57
CA TRP A 18 26.94 -15.17 -5.79
C TRP A 18 26.91 -14.87 -7.29
N VAL A 19 26.24 -13.79 -7.67
CA VAL A 19 26.08 -13.31 -9.04
C VAL A 19 26.85 -11.99 -9.15
N ARG A 20 27.93 -11.99 -9.92
CA ARG A 20 28.72 -10.79 -10.19
C ARG A 20 27.94 -9.83 -11.08
N ILE A 21 27.68 -8.61 -10.59
CA ILE A 21 26.95 -7.55 -11.32
C ILE A 21 27.88 -6.44 -11.83
N SER A 22 29.05 -6.26 -11.23
CA SER A 22 30.12 -5.37 -11.71
C SER A 22 31.49 -5.93 -11.37
N ASP A 23 32.57 -5.21 -11.69
CA ASP A 23 33.91 -5.69 -11.37
C ASP A 23 34.19 -5.79 -9.85
N GLU A 24 33.48 -5.00 -9.05
CA GLU A 24 33.68 -4.88 -7.60
C GLU A 24 32.48 -5.39 -6.78
N ILE A 25 31.34 -5.70 -7.42
CA ILE A 25 30.10 -6.05 -6.71
C ILE A 25 29.59 -7.44 -7.12
N GLU A 26 29.36 -8.26 -6.10
CA GLU A 26 28.67 -9.54 -6.19
C GLU A 26 27.38 -9.52 -5.36
N LEU A 27 26.29 -10.05 -5.92
CA LEU A 27 24.98 -10.10 -5.31
C LEU A 27 24.59 -11.55 -5.01
N LEU A 28 24.13 -11.81 -3.78
CA LEU A 28 23.56 -13.11 -3.43
C LEU A 28 22.19 -13.29 -4.12
N ASP A 29 21.99 -14.40 -4.83
CA ASP A 29 20.76 -14.71 -5.59
C ASP A 29 19.55 -15.09 -4.69
N ALA A 30 19.59 -14.70 -3.42
CA ALA A 30 18.48 -14.83 -2.49
C ALA A 30 18.39 -13.56 -1.62
N PRO A 31 17.24 -12.88 -1.59
CA PRO A 31 17.02 -11.81 -0.64
C PRO A 31 16.93 -12.37 0.78
N GLY A 32 17.41 -11.62 1.77
CA GLY A 32 17.10 -11.90 3.16
C GLY A 32 15.63 -11.57 3.43
N VAL A 33 14.84 -12.55 3.89
CA VAL A 33 13.47 -12.32 4.34
C VAL A 33 13.51 -12.04 5.84
N ILE A 34 13.10 -10.84 6.25
CA ILE A 34 12.99 -10.45 7.66
C ILE A 34 11.53 -10.67 8.09
N PRO A 35 11.24 -11.57 9.03
CA PRO A 35 9.88 -11.75 9.54
C PRO A 35 9.38 -10.46 10.20
N SER A 36 8.19 -9.99 9.79
CA SER A 36 7.55 -8.81 10.36
C SER A 36 7.02 -9.12 11.76
N ARG A 37 7.59 -8.49 12.81
CA ARG A 37 6.97 -8.46 14.14
C ARG A 37 6.28 -7.12 14.34
N ILE A 38 5.02 -7.05 13.92
CA ILE A 38 4.20 -5.85 13.99
C ILE A 38 3.77 -5.66 15.45
N LYS A 39 4.25 -4.58 16.09
CA LYS A 39 3.90 -4.25 17.49
C LYS A 39 2.93 -3.08 17.56
N ASN A 40 3.08 -2.10 16.67
CA ASN A 40 2.24 -0.93 16.60
C ASN A 40 1.07 -1.19 15.64
N PRO A 41 -0.19 -1.00 16.08
CA PRO A 41 -1.35 -1.07 15.19
C PRO A 41 -1.28 -0.10 13.99
N GLU A 42 -0.68 1.07 14.15
CA GLU A 42 -0.56 2.05 13.05
C GLU A 42 0.33 1.53 11.92
N ASP A 43 1.45 0.87 12.26
CA ASP A 43 2.31 0.21 11.27
C ASP A 43 1.55 -0.91 10.54
N ALA A 44 0.71 -1.64 11.28
CA ALA A 44 -0.14 -2.71 10.70
C ALA A 44 -1.11 -2.14 9.66
N ILE A 45 -1.73 -0.99 9.96
CA ILE A 45 -2.65 -0.30 9.05
C ILE A 45 -1.90 0.13 7.78
N LYS A 46 -0.73 0.77 7.89
CA LYS A 46 0.06 1.18 6.72
C LYS A 46 0.47 -0.01 5.86
N LEU A 47 0.92 -1.10 6.48
CA LEU A 47 1.23 -2.35 5.78
C LEU A 47 -0.01 -2.94 5.06
N ALA A 48 -1.18 -2.89 5.69
CA ALA A 48 -2.43 -3.33 5.07
C ALA A 48 -2.84 -2.43 3.89
N ILE A 49 -2.68 -1.12 4.00
CA ILE A 49 -2.92 -0.16 2.91
C ILE A 49 -2.05 -0.53 1.70
N CYS A 50 -0.77 -0.83 1.94
CA CYS A 50 0.21 -1.17 0.90
C CYS A 50 0.12 -2.62 0.37
N GLU A 51 -0.75 -3.48 0.94
CA GLU A 51 -0.81 -4.92 0.63
C GLU A 51 0.47 -5.71 1.02
N ASP A 52 1.22 -5.23 2.00
CA ASP A 52 2.47 -5.84 2.49
C ASP A 52 2.25 -6.94 3.55
N ILE A 53 1.00 -7.13 3.97
CA ILE A 53 0.56 -8.24 4.84
C ILE A 53 -0.63 -8.96 4.21
N GLY A 54 -0.83 -10.24 4.58
CA GLY A 54 -1.85 -11.06 3.93
C GLY A 54 -3.28 -10.55 4.13
N ASP A 55 -4.09 -10.60 3.08
CA ASP A 55 -5.47 -10.06 3.04
C ASP A 55 -6.41 -10.60 4.13
N ALA A 56 -6.18 -11.82 4.60
CA ALA A 56 -6.96 -12.38 5.70
C ALA A 56 -6.70 -11.71 7.06
N ALA A 57 -5.70 -10.83 7.16
CA ALA A 57 -5.31 -10.15 8.38
C ALA A 57 -6.08 -8.85 8.65
N TYR A 58 -6.84 -8.33 7.68
CA TYR A 58 -7.50 -7.03 7.80
C TYR A 58 -8.86 -6.97 7.09
N ASP A 59 -9.68 -6.01 7.50
CA ASP A 59 -10.97 -5.71 6.87
C ASP A 59 -10.81 -4.55 5.87
N ASN A 60 -11.26 -4.73 4.62
CA ASN A 60 -11.06 -3.74 3.57
C ASN A 60 -11.76 -2.41 3.86
N GLN A 61 -12.93 -2.44 4.49
CA GLN A 61 -13.72 -1.24 4.78
C GLN A 61 -13.01 -0.40 5.84
N LEU A 62 -12.54 -1.06 6.89
CA LEU A 62 -11.76 -0.42 7.93
C LEU A 62 -10.47 0.17 7.36
N ILE A 63 -9.70 -0.58 6.56
CA ILE A 63 -8.42 -0.09 6.02
C ILE A 63 -8.63 1.03 4.99
N ALA A 64 -9.69 0.98 4.18
CA ALA A 64 -10.03 2.06 3.26
C ALA A 64 -10.42 3.35 4.00
N ALA A 65 -11.22 3.24 5.07
CA ALA A 65 -11.56 4.39 5.92
C ALA A 65 -10.30 4.98 6.57
N ASN A 66 -9.43 4.14 7.16
CA ASN A 66 -8.17 4.57 7.75
C ASN A 66 -7.23 5.24 6.74
N LEU A 67 -7.16 4.74 5.50
CA LEU A 67 -6.40 5.41 4.43
C LEU A 67 -6.92 6.83 4.20
N ILE A 68 -8.24 7.01 4.09
CA ILE A 68 -8.83 8.33 3.85
C ILE A 68 -8.52 9.26 5.02
N ASP A 69 -8.73 8.81 6.26
CA ASP A 69 -8.41 9.58 7.46
C ASP A 69 -6.91 9.94 7.52
N LEU A 70 -6.03 9.00 7.19
CA LEU A 70 -4.59 9.22 7.16
C LEU A 70 -4.17 10.24 6.09
N LEU A 71 -4.80 10.24 4.91
CA LEU A 71 -4.52 11.24 3.88
C LEU A 71 -4.94 12.64 4.31
N ILE A 72 -6.06 12.77 5.03
CA ILE A 72 -6.51 14.05 5.59
C ILE A 72 -5.53 14.54 6.65
N SER A 73 -5.10 13.67 7.58
CA SER A 73 -4.17 14.07 8.63
C SER A 73 -2.81 14.48 8.05
N LEU A 74 -2.30 13.72 7.07
CA LEU A 74 -1.05 14.01 6.39
C LEU A 74 -1.08 15.32 5.61
N GLU A 75 -2.21 15.71 5.00
CA GLU A 75 -2.33 17.01 4.34
C GLU A 75 -2.11 18.18 5.32
N GLY A 76 -2.58 18.04 6.57
CA GLY A 76 -2.34 19.01 7.64
C GLY A 76 -0.88 19.09 8.10
N ASP A 77 -0.21 17.95 8.22
CA ASP A 77 1.14 17.85 8.80
C ASP A 77 2.27 18.00 7.78
N SER A 78 2.01 17.72 6.50
CA SER A 78 3.05 17.58 5.48
C SER A 78 3.48 18.88 4.81
N ASN A 79 2.99 20.05 5.24
CA ASN A 79 3.33 21.35 4.66
C ASN A 79 3.24 21.39 3.11
N GLY A 80 2.27 20.64 2.54
CA GLY A 80 2.02 20.56 1.10
C GLY A 80 2.66 19.38 0.34
N PHE A 81 3.39 18.46 1.01
CA PHE A 81 3.91 17.26 0.34
C PHE A 81 2.85 16.20 0.05
N VAL A 82 1.77 16.15 0.84
CA VAL A 82 0.61 15.27 0.65
C VAL A 82 -0.63 16.13 0.47
N SER A 83 -1.49 15.77 -0.48
CA SER A 83 -2.79 16.42 -0.63
C SER A 83 -3.91 15.40 -0.78
N ALA A 84 -4.94 15.53 0.06
CA ALA A 84 -6.15 14.70 0.00
C ALA A 84 -7.05 15.07 -1.18
N SER A 85 -6.77 16.19 -1.89
CA SER A 85 -7.49 16.59 -3.10
C SER A 85 -7.47 15.54 -4.21
N CYS A 86 -6.51 14.61 -4.20
CA CYS A 86 -6.49 13.45 -5.10
C CYS A 86 -7.79 12.63 -5.05
N LEU A 87 -8.42 12.52 -3.88
CA LEU A 87 -9.70 11.83 -3.70
C LEU A 87 -10.84 12.60 -4.41
N GLU A 88 -10.85 13.94 -4.32
CA GLU A 88 -11.80 14.78 -5.05
C GLU A 88 -11.60 14.65 -6.57
N PHE A 89 -10.36 14.70 -7.05
CA PHE A 89 -10.08 14.54 -8.48
C PHE A 89 -10.50 13.15 -9.00
N ARG A 90 -10.34 12.11 -8.19
CA ARG A 90 -10.65 10.73 -8.59
C ARG A 90 -12.14 10.39 -8.51
N TYR A 91 -12.82 10.87 -7.46
CA TYR A 91 -14.19 10.47 -7.13
C TYR A 91 -15.21 11.60 -7.23
N GLY A 92 -14.78 12.84 -7.46
CA GLY A 92 -15.68 14.00 -7.58
C GLY A 92 -16.27 14.48 -6.26
N LEU A 93 -15.73 14.04 -5.11
CA LEU A 93 -16.23 14.37 -3.77
C LEU A 93 -15.15 15.03 -2.91
N LYS A 94 -15.47 16.16 -2.30
CA LYS A 94 -14.57 16.84 -1.35
C LYS A 94 -14.51 16.10 -0.02
N VAL A 95 -13.30 15.96 0.51
CA VAL A 95 -13.06 15.20 1.75
C VAL A 95 -13.33 16.02 3.02
N ASN A 96 -13.23 17.35 2.95
CA ASN A 96 -13.11 18.27 4.10
C ASN A 96 -14.27 18.23 5.13
N ASN A 97 -15.38 17.57 4.82
CA ASN A 97 -16.57 17.49 5.67
C ASN A 97 -16.90 16.06 6.13
N TYR A 98 -16.03 15.09 5.87
CA TYR A 98 -16.28 13.68 6.15
C TYR A 98 -15.18 13.07 7.00
N THR A 99 -15.56 12.12 7.84
CA THR A 99 -14.62 11.09 8.33
C THR A 99 -14.30 10.13 7.18
N GLY A 100 -13.23 9.34 7.30
CA GLY A 100 -12.88 8.33 6.30
C GLY A 100 -14.02 7.35 6.02
N GLU A 101 -14.72 6.90 7.07
CA GLU A 101 -15.92 6.08 6.94
C GLU A 101 -17.05 6.82 6.22
N GLY A 102 -17.36 8.06 6.62
CA GLY A 102 -18.40 8.87 5.98
C GLY A 102 -18.12 9.14 4.49
N TYR A 103 -16.85 9.41 4.15
CA TYR A 103 -16.43 9.61 2.77
C TYR A 103 -16.59 8.32 1.96
N LEU A 104 -16.16 7.19 2.52
CA LEU A 104 -16.29 5.88 1.90
C LEU A 104 -17.77 5.55 1.58
N HIS A 105 -18.67 5.81 2.53
CA HIS A 105 -20.12 5.61 2.33
C HIS A 105 -20.66 6.46 1.18
N GLU A 106 -20.29 7.74 1.12
CA GLU A 106 -20.81 8.62 0.07
C GLU A 106 -20.25 8.31 -1.31
N VAL A 107 -18.97 7.96 -1.40
CA VAL A 107 -18.43 7.45 -2.66
C VAL A 107 -19.13 6.15 -3.06
N ALA A 108 -19.39 5.24 -2.12
CA ALA A 108 -20.09 3.99 -2.41
C ALA A 108 -21.50 4.24 -2.97
N ASN A 109 -22.24 5.20 -2.41
CA ASN A 109 -23.55 5.62 -2.92
C ASN A 109 -23.44 6.14 -4.37
N GLN A 110 -22.42 6.93 -4.69
CA GLN A 110 -22.25 7.54 -6.01
C GLN A 110 -21.84 6.53 -7.10
N ILE A 111 -20.87 5.65 -6.83
CA ILE A 111 -20.23 4.83 -7.86
C ILE A 111 -20.59 3.34 -7.82
N HIS A 112 -21.16 2.84 -6.72
CA HIS A 112 -21.49 1.42 -6.56
C HIS A 112 -22.84 1.16 -5.87
N GLN A 113 -23.80 2.09 -5.94
CA GLN A 113 -25.15 1.90 -5.40
C GLN A 113 -25.17 1.55 -3.90
N GLY A 114 -24.19 2.06 -3.14
CA GLY A 114 -24.04 1.82 -1.71
C GLY A 114 -23.26 0.55 -1.36
N ASP A 115 -22.68 -0.18 -2.33
CA ASP A 115 -21.78 -1.31 -2.04
C ASP A 115 -20.43 -0.80 -1.50
N ILE A 116 -20.32 -0.83 -0.17
CA ILE A 116 -19.15 -0.34 0.58
C ILE A 116 -17.95 -1.23 0.30
N GLU A 117 -18.08 -2.56 0.41
CA GLU A 117 -16.96 -3.50 0.22
C GLU A 117 -16.29 -3.34 -1.15
N ARG A 118 -17.11 -3.25 -2.20
CA ARG A 118 -16.61 -3.03 -3.56
C ARG A 118 -15.90 -1.69 -3.71
N THR A 119 -16.40 -0.66 -3.03
CA THR A 119 -15.81 0.68 -3.04
C THR A 119 -14.51 0.72 -2.25
N SER A 120 -14.44 0.07 -1.09
CA SER A 120 -13.24 -0.03 -0.26
C SER A 120 -12.09 -0.67 -1.03
N ARG A 121 -12.34 -1.81 -1.68
CA ARG A 121 -11.35 -2.46 -2.54
C ARG A 121 -10.88 -1.55 -3.66
N ARG A 122 -11.81 -0.83 -4.30
CA ARG A 122 -11.46 0.10 -5.38
C ARG A 122 -10.56 1.24 -4.90
N ILE A 123 -10.86 1.82 -3.74
CA ILE A 123 -10.06 2.91 -3.16
C ILE A 123 -8.65 2.41 -2.84
N LEU A 124 -8.53 1.24 -2.20
CA LEU A 124 -7.24 0.62 -1.91
C LEU A 124 -6.46 0.29 -3.19
N ASP A 125 -7.12 -0.29 -4.19
CA ASP A 125 -6.53 -0.58 -5.50
C ASP A 125 -6.04 0.69 -6.22
N ASP A 126 -6.84 1.75 -6.19
CA ASP A 126 -6.47 3.03 -6.80
C ASP A 126 -5.26 3.65 -6.11
N PHE A 127 -5.14 3.51 -4.78
CA PHE A 127 -3.94 3.90 -4.03
C PHE A 127 -2.73 3.03 -4.41
N ARG A 128 -2.86 1.69 -4.34
CA ARG A 128 -1.77 0.73 -4.59
C ARG A 128 -1.22 0.81 -6.02
N LYS A 129 -2.07 1.15 -7.00
CA LYS A 129 -1.68 1.38 -8.40
C LYS A 129 -1.13 2.79 -8.66
N GLY A 130 -1.08 3.65 -7.64
CA GLY A 130 -0.61 5.03 -7.75
C GLY A 130 -1.56 5.97 -8.48
N LEU A 131 -2.83 5.60 -8.64
CA LEU A 131 -3.84 6.41 -9.36
C LEU A 131 -4.30 7.63 -8.54
N LEU A 132 -4.10 7.60 -7.22
CA LEU A 132 -4.27 8.77 -6.35
C LEU A 132 -3.01 9.66 -6.32
N GLY A 133 -1.94 9.27 -7.01
CA GLY A 133 -0.64 9.95 -7.01
C GLY A 133 0.43 9.18 -6.24
N GLN A 134 1.65 9.72 -6.24
CA GLN A 134 2.76 9.20 -5.46
C GLN A 134 2.71 9.79 -4.06
N ILE A 135 2.15 9.04 -3.11
CA ILE A 135 1.91 9.52 -1.75
C ILE A 135 2.71 8.67 -0.76
N SER A 136 3.46 9.32 0.11
CA SER A 136 4.12 8.69 1.25
C SER A 136 3.19 8.65 2.45
N LEU A 137 3.01 7.47 3.06
CA LEU A 137 2.23 7.30 4.29
C LEU A 137 3.00 7.66 5.57
N GLU A 138 4.29 7.97 5.43
CA GLU A 138 5.18 8.38 6.51
C GLU A 138 5.94 9.64 6.12
N LEU A 139 6.03 10.56 7.07
CA LEU A 139 6.82 11.78 6.95
C LEU A 139 8.16 11.57 7.66
N PRO A 140 9.25 12.22 7.20
CA PRO A 140 10.52 12.17 7.91
C PRO A 140 10.38 12.72 9.32
N LEU A 141 11.13 12.14 10.26
CA LEU A 141 11.21 12.64 11.64
C LEU A 141 11.72 14.09 11.63
N THR A 142 10.95 14.98 12.26
CA THR A 142 11.31 16.39 12.48
C THR A 142 12.24 16.59 13.67
#